data_AF-A0A967W1F0-F1
#
_entry.id   AF-A0A967W1F0-F1
#
_cell.length_a   1.000
_cell.length_b   1.000
_cell.length_c   1.000
_cell.angle_alpha   90.00
_cell.angle_beta   90.00
_cell.angle_gamma   90.00
#
_symmetry.space_group_name_H-M   'P 1'
#
loop_
_entity.id
_entity.type
_entity.pdbx_description
1 polymer ?
#
loop_
_entity_poly.entity_id
_entity_poly.type
_entity_poly.pdbx_seq_one_letter_code
_entity_poly.pdbx_strand_id
1 'polypeptide(L)'
;DDLYFTGSRGMLGVLERVDDQYASVMLVGHNPAMTDLLNRLSGADIYNMPTCAIGIIGFDMESWGLVGTTDGILLGYDYPKGTGSFAD
;
A
#
# COMPACT_ATOMS: atom_id res chain seq x y z
N ASP A 1 -9.15 15.48 -1.47
CA ASP A 1 -8.54 15.69 -2.79
C ASP A 1 -7.18 15.03 -2.97
N ASP A 2 -6.27 15.04 -1.99
CA ASP A 2 -4.91 14.47 -2.14
C ASP A 2 -4.79 12.99 -2.53
N LEU A 3 -5.85 12.18 -2.37
CA LEU A 3 -5.88 10.77 -2.78
C LEU A 3 -6.48 10.54 -4.17
N TYR A 4 -7.11 11.57 -4.74
CA TYR A 4 -7.77 11.53 -6.03
C TYR A 4 -6.93 12.39 -7.00
N PHE A 5 -6.53 11.84 -8.14
CA PHE A 5 -5.69 12.48 -9.19
C PHE A 5 -4.21 12.76 -8.89
N THR A 6 -3.67 12.47 -7.70
CA THR A 6 -2.25 12.70 -7.40
C THR A 6 -1.33 11.51 -7.71
N GLY A 7 -1.92 10.38 -8.13
CA GLY A 7 -1.20 9.15 -8.43
C GLY A 7 -0.54 8.51 -7.20
N SER A 8 0.31 7.50 -7.42
CA SER A 8 1.00 6.79 -6.33
C SER A 8 1.95 7.70 -5.53
N ARG A 9 2.48 8.76 -6.14
CA ARG A 9 3.34 9.74 -5.44
C ARG A 9 2.57 10.58 -4.41
N GLY A 10 1.36 11.04 -4.72
CA GLY A 10 0.58 11.79 -3.75
C GLY A 10 0.06 10.90 -2.62
N MET A 11 -0.34 9.67 -2.93
CA MET A 11 -0.68 8.65 -1.92
C MET A 11 0.49 8.38 -0.99
N LEU A 12 1.72 8.25 -1.53
CA LEU A 12 2.91 8.12 -0.71
C LEU A 12 3.14 9.33 0.18
N GLY A 13 3.03 10.56 -0.36
CA GLY A 13 3.18 11.76 0.44
C GLY A 13 2.13 11.90 1.55
N VAL A 14 0.94 11.31 1.39
CA VAL A 14 -0.04 11.18 2.49
C VAL A 14 0.48 10.22 3.56
N LEU A 15 1.00 9.05 3.18
CA LEU A 15 1.58 8.08 4.11
C LEU A 15 2.77 8.69 4.88
N GLU A 16 3.69 9.39 4.21
CA GLU A 16 4.86 10.04 4.82
C GLU A 16 4.51 11.13 5.86
N ARG A 17 3.24 11.57 5.91
CA ARG A 17 2.74 12.58 6.86
C ARG A 17 1.87 11.98 7.96
N VAL A 18 1.67 10.67 7.98
CA VAL A 18 0.97 9.97 9.06
C VAL A 18 1.76 10.14 10.36
N ASP A 19 1.05 10.36 11.47
CA ASP A 19 1.66 10.46 12.79
C ASP A 19 2.19 9.11 13.26
N ASP A 20 3.41 9.08 13.81
CA ASP A 20 4.10 7.85 14.22
C ASP A 20 3.41 7.11 15.39
N GLN A 21 2.39 7.70 16.03
CA GLN A 21 1.55 6.99 17.00
C GLN A 21 0.71 5.86 16.39
N TYR A 22 0.49 5.87 15.07
CA TYR A 22 -0.32 4.86 14.40
C TYR A 22 0.54 3.66 13.96
N ALA A 23 0.33 2.50 14.57
CA ALA A 23 1.05 1.27 14.19
C ALA A 23 0.61 0.69 12.83
N SER A 24 -0.56 1.07 12.32
CA SER A 24 -1.10 0.56 11.05
C SER A 24 -2.04 1.57 10.41
N VAL A 25 -2.00 1.68 9.08
CA VAL A 25 -2.89 2.54 8.29
C VAL A 25 -3.49 1.74 7.13
N MET A 26 -4.77 1.95 6.87
CA MET A 26 -5.45 1.46 5.67
C MET A 26 -5.62 2.61 4.68
N LEU A 27 -5.12 2.42 3.46
CA LEU A 27 -5.33 3.35 2.35
C LEU A 27 -6.35 2.78 1.37
N VAL A 28 -7.38 3.58 1.04
CA VAL A 28 -8.41 3.24 0.06
C VAL A 28 -8.34 4.23 -1.10
N GLY A 29 -8.23 3.73 -2.32
CA GLY A 29 -8.05 4.54 -3.52
C GLY A 29 -8.40 3.82 -4.81
N HIS A 30 -7.98 4.38 -5.94
CA HIS A 30 -8.28 3.88 -7.28
C HIS A 30 -7.02 3.42 -8.03
N ASN A 31 -7.21 2.50 -8.97
CA ASN A 31 -6.16 2.15 -9.95
C ASN A 31 -5.98 3.25 -11.00
N PRO A 32 -4.80 3.35 -11.63
CA PRO A 32 -3.62 2.49 -11.45
C PRO A 32 -2.82 2.77 -10.18
N ALA A 33 -3.06 3.90 -9.52
CA ALA A 33 -2.25 4.40 -8.40
C ALA A 33 -2.08 3.40 -7.24
N MET A 34 -3.12 2.63 -6.90
CA MET A 34 -3.02 1.60 -5.86
C MET A 34 -2.10 0.45 -6.27
N THR A 35 -2.18 -0.02 -7.52
CA THR A 35 -1.30 -1.07 -8.05
C THR A 35 0.16 -0.59 -8.04
N ASP A 36 0.40 0.63 -8.53
CA ASP A 36 1.74 1.22 -8.57
C ASP A 36 2.33 1.40 -7.16
N LEU A 37 1.51 1.84 -6.20
CA LEU A 37 1.95 2.03 -4.82
C LEU A 37 2.30 0.69 -4.15
N LEU A 38 1.47 -0.33 -4.33
CA LEU A 38 1.71 -1.67 -3.81
C LEU A 38 3.04 -2.25 -4.33
N ASN A 39 3.24 -2.21 -5.65
CA ASN A 39 4.48 -2.68 -6.28
C ASN A 39 5.69 -1.86 -5.82
N ARG A 40 5.56 -0.53 -5.75
CA ARG A 40 6.65 0.35 -5.30
C ARG A 40 7.09 0.07 -3.88
N LEU A 41 6.15 -0.12 -2.96
CA LEU A 41 6.44 -0.26 -1.53
C LEU A 41 6.84 -1.67 -1.13
N SER A 42 6.44 -2.69 -1.88
CA SER A 42 6.71 -4.09 -1.52
C SER A 42 7.64 -4.84 -2.49
N GLY A 43 8.01 -4.23 -3.61
CA GLY A 43 8.73 -4.89 -4.69
C GLY A 43 7.91 -5.94 -5.44
N ALA A 44 6.60 -6.02 -5.21
CA ALA A 44 5.71 -6.91 -5.94
C ALA A 44 5.65 -6.56 -7.44
N ASP A 45 5.28 -7.54 -8.26
CA ASP A 45 5.09 -7.40 -9.70
C ASP A 45 3.64 -7.72 -10.09
N ILE A 46 2.71 -6.93 -9.55
CA ILE A 46 1.28 -7.08 -9.82
C ILE A 46 0.90 -6.21 -11.02
N TYR A 47 0.35 -6.82 -12.07
CA TYR A 47 -0.07 -6.09 -13.27
C TYR A 47 -1.25 -5.14 -13.02
N ASN A 48 -2.27 -5.59 -12.27
CA ASN A 48 -3.43 -4.78 -11.90
C ASN A 48 -4.14 -5.39 -10.69
N MET A 49 -4.40 -4.58 -9.67
CA MET A 49 -5.26 -4.95 -8.54
C MET A 49 -6.73 -5.03 -8.99
N PRO A 50 -7.45 -6.15 -8.81
CA PRO A 50 -8.89 -6.18 -9.04
C PRO A 50 -9.64 -5.18 -8.13
N THR A 51 -10.88 -4.84 -8.48
CA THR A 51 -11.72 -3.99 -7.63
C THR A 51 -11.89 -4.63 -6.25
N CYS A 52 -11.72 -3.83 -5.19
CA CYS A 52 -11.72 -4.28 -3.79
C CYS A 52 -10.60 -5.26 -3.43
N ALA A 53 -9.53 -5.34 -4.23
CA ALA A 53 -8.31 -5.99 -3.78
C ALA A 53 -7.69 -5.25 -2.59
N ILE A 54 -7.03 -6.02 -1.73
CA ILE A 54 -6.32 -5.58 -0.55
C ILE A 54 -4.93 -6.19 -0.56
N GLY A 55 -3.91 -5.37 -0.33
CA GLY A 55 -2.54 -5.80 -0.08
C GLY A 55 -2.12 -5.32 1.31
N ILE A 56 -1.44 -6.19 2.06
CA ILE A 56 -0.89 -5.86 3.37
C ILE A 56 0.62 -5.83 3.24
N ILE A 57 1.22 -4.70 3.56
CA ILE A 57 2.68 -4.51 3.54
C ILE A 57 3.15 -4.30 4.97
N GLY A 58 4.16 -5.07 5.39
CA GLY A 58 4.89 -4.86 6.63
C GLY A 58 6.17 -4.07 6.39
N PHE A 59 6.51 -3.20 7.34
CA PHE A 59 7.74 -2.40 7.31
C PHE A 59 8.49 -2.57 8.63
N ASP A 60 9.82 -2.61 8.56
CA ASP A 60 10.70 -2.47 9.71
C ASP A 60 11.21 -1.01 9.76
N MET A 61 10.39 -0.12 10.34
CA MET A 61 10.67 1.32 10.42
C MET A 61 10.04 1.93 11.67
N GLU A 62 10.66 2.99 12.19
CA GLU A 62 10.18 3.71 13.39
C GLU A 62 9.32 4.94 13.07
N SER A 63 9.26 5.36 11.80
CA SER A 63 8.49 6.54 11.38
C SER A 63 7.87 6.36 10.00
N TRP A 64 6.62 6.80 9.84
CA TRP A 64 5.93 6.81 8.56
C TRP A 64 6.61 7.70 7.52
N GLY A 65 7.36 8.72 7.95
CA GLY A 65 8.17 9.56 7.06
C GLY A 65 9.24 8.79 6.28
N LEU A 66 9.57 7.55 6.68
CA LEU A 66 10.56 6.69 6.02
C LEU A 66 9.95 5.68 5.05
N VAL A 67 8.61 5.60 4.95
CA VAL A 67 7.91 4.56 4.18
C VAL A 67 8.26 4.60 2.69
N GLY A 68 8.60 5.76 2.14
CA GLY A 68 8.98 5.91 0.73
C GLY A 68 10.39 5.43 0.38
N THR A 69 11.24 5.20 1.39
CA THR A 69 12.64 4.80 1.26
C THR A 69 12.97 3.49 1.96
N THR A 70 11.98 2.86 2.59
CA THR A 70 12.11 1.58 3.28
C THR A 70 11.50 0.48 2.43
N ASP A 71 12.23 -0.61 2.23
CA ASP A 71 11.71 -1.78 1.53
C ASP A 71 10.69 -2.50 2.41
N GLY A 72 9.43 -2.53 1.97
CA GLY A 72 8.36 -3.25 2.61
C GLY A 72 8.27 -4.71 2.14
N ILE A 73 7.61 -5.53 2.94
CA ILE A 73 7.35 -6.95 2.63
C ILE A 73 5.85 -7.12 2.41
N LEU A 74 5.45 -7.67 1.26
CA LEU A 74 4.05 -8.06 1.01
C LEU A 74 3.70 -9.26 1.89
N LEU A 75 2.96 -9.02 2.97
CA LEU A 75 2.55 -10.04 3.94
C LEU A 75 1.29 -10.79 3.48
N GLY A 76 0.45 -10.15 2.67
CA GLY A 76 -0.78 -10.76 2.19
C GLY A 76 -1.40 -9.99 1.04
N TYR A 77 -2.14 -10.70 0.21
CA TYR A 77 -2.87 -10.13 -0.92
C TYR A 77 -4.14 -10.93 -1.17
N ASP A 78 -5.27 -10.25 -1.27
CA ASP A 78 -6.56 -10.88 -1.54
C ASP A 78 -7.48 -9.94 -2.32
N TYR A 79 -8.50 -10.49 -2.95
CA TYR A 79 -9.50 -9.76 -3.71
C TYR A 79 -10.75 -10.62 -3.90
N PRO A 80 -11.91 -9.99 -4.17
CA PRO A 80 -13.14 -10.74 -4.42
C PRO A 80 -12.97 -11.75 -5.55
N LYS A 81 -13.44 -12.99 -5.33
CA LYS A 81 -13.33 -14.13 -6.26
C LYS A 81 -11.91 -14.67 -6.45
N GLY A 82 -10.91 -14.16 -5.71
CA GLY A 82 -9.62 -14.80 -5.54
C GLY A 82 -9.72 -15.99 -4.57
N THR A 83 -8.67 -16.80 -4.50
CA THR A 83 -8.59 -17.92 -3.55
C THR A 83 -8.13 -17.51 -2.15
N GLY A 84 -7.86 -16.21 -1.89
CA GLY A 84 -7.29 -15.70 -0.65
C GLY A 84 -5.89 -16.24 -0.37
N SER A 85 -4.95 -15.39 0.06
CA SER A 85 -3.64 -15.87 0.52
C SER A 85 -3.14 -15.14 1.77
N PHE A 86 -4.04 -14.63 2.60
CA PHE A 86 -3.64 -14.22 3.94
C PHE A 86 -3.18 -15.47 4.70
N ALA A 87 -1.89 -15.50 5.07
CA ALA A 87 -1.42 -16.48 6.03
C ALA A 87 -2.02 -16.10 7.40
N ASP A 88 -2.62 -17.09 8.06
CA ASP A 88 -3.01 -17.00 9.48
C ASP A 88 -1.77 -16.84 10.38
#